data_AF-A0A1S2MNC7-F1
#
_entry.id   AF-A0A1S2MNC7-F1
#
_cell.length_a   1.000
_cell.length_b   1.000
_cell.length_c   1.000
_cell.angle_alpha   90.00
_cell.angle_beta   90.00
_cell.angle_gamma   90.00
#
_symmetry.space_group_name_H-M   'P 1'
#
loop_
_entity.id
_entity.type
_entity.pdbx_description
1 polymer ?
#
loop_
_entity_poly.entity_id
_entity_poly.type
_entity_poly.pdbx_seq_one_letter_code
_entity_poly.pdbx_strand_id
1 'polypeptide(L)'
;MFISRSAIEKAKEKIENLNEEKSIFSTGNVLYLNRYEDKTFDLAINMGCLHMINKNSDRLCHLQNVSRILKTGGYFLVDHCKSE
;
A
#
# COMPACT_ATOMS: atom_id res chain seq x y z
N MET A 1 -0.19 -1.49 -3.06
CA MET A 1 -0.51 -0.42 -4.04
C MET A 1 0.76 0.34 -4.36
N PHE A 2 1.02 0.62 -5.63
CA PHE A 2 2.20 1.36 -6.09
C PHE A 2 1.79 2.70 -6.71
N ILE A 3 2.68 3.68 -6.63
CA ILE A 3 2.49 4.97 -7.32
C ILE A 3 3.02 4.88 -8.77
N SER A 4 4.07 4.09 -9.03
CA SER A 4 4.72 3.98 -10.34
C SER A 4 4.18 2.82 -11.17
N ARG A 5 3.85 3.08 -12.45
CA ARG A 5 3.48 2.05 -13.43
C ARG A 5 4.67 1.15 -13.78
N SER A 6 5.87 1.71 -13.96
CA SER A 6 7.06 0.93 -14.31
C SER A 6 7.50 -0.02 -13.21
N ALA A 7 7.25 0.32 -11.94
CA ALA A 7 7.48 -0.59 -10.82
C ALA A 7 6.52 -1.79 -10.89
N ILE A 8 5.26 -1.59 -11.28
CA ILE A 8 4.30 -2.67 -11.47
C ILE A 8 4.67 -3.55 -12.65
N GLU A 9 5.08 -2.97 -13.77
CA GLU A 9 5.51 -3.74 -14.96
C GLU A 9 6.65 -4.69 -14.60
N LYS A 10 7.70 -4.18 -13.93
CA LYS A 10 8.80 -5.01 -13.42
C LYS A 10 8.35 -6.09 -12.44
N ALA A 11 7.40 -5.77 -11.56
CA ALA A 11 6.87 -6.75 -10.61
C ALA A 11 6.06 -7.84 -11.33
N LYS A 12 5.27 -7.48 -12.34
CA LYS A 12 4.51 -8.41 -13.18
C LYS A 12 5.43 -9.32 -13.98
N GLU A 13 6.47 -8.78 -14.63
CA GLU A 13 7.48 -9.57 -15.35
C GLU A 13 8.10 -10.66 -14.45
N LYS A 14 8.39 -10.34 -13.18
CA LYS A 14 8.93 -11.31 -12.23
C LYS A 14 7.93 -12.40 -11.84
N ILE A 15 6.63 -12.10 -11.76
CA ILE A 15 5.58 -13.07 -11.42
C ILE A 15 5.14 -13.90 -12.63
N GLU A 16 5.16 -13.37 -13.85
CA GLU A 16 4.84 -14.16 -15.06
C GLU A 16 5.81 -15.35 -15.21
N ASN A 17 7.06 -15.21 -14.73
CA ASN A 17 8.02 -16.31 -14.67
C ASN A 17 7.69 -17.38 -13.60
N LEU A 18 6.69 -17.16 -12.75
CA LEU A 18 6.32 -18.03 -11.63
C LEU A 18 4.97 -18.76 -11.83
N ASN A 19 4.30 -18.60 -12.98
CA ASN A 19 2.99 -19.21 -13.28
C ASN A 19 1.87 -18.93 -12.25
N GLU A 20 1.98 -17.87 -11.45
CA GLU A 20 0.93 -17.47 -10.51
C GLU A 20 -0.07 -16.51 -11.17
N GLU A 21 -1.35 -16.66 -10.81
CA GLU A 21 -2.45 -15.92 -11.44
C GLU A 21 -2.28 -14.40 -11.38
N LYS A 22 -2.61 -13.78 -12.51
CA LYS A 22 -2.62 -12.34 -12.75
C LYS A 22 -3.67 -11.65 -11.88
N SER A 23 -3.24 -10.90 -10.85
CA SER A 23 -3.71 -9.53 -10.53
C SER A 23 -3.48 -9.11 -9.05
N ILE A 24 -2.29 -9.36 -8.50
CA ILE A 24 -1.96 -8.98 -7.11
C ILE A 24 -1.47 -7.50 -6.99
N PHE A 25 -1.10 -6.89 -8.12
CA PHE A 25 -0.54 -5.54 -8.16
C PHE A 25 -1.49 -4.49 -8.72
N SER A 26 -1.64 -3.39 -7.98
CA SER A 26 -2.48 -2.26 -8.35
C SER A 26 -1.71 -0.93 -8.26
N THR A 27 -1.90 -0.06 -9.26
CA THR A 27 -1.46 1.34 -9.20
C THR A 27 -2.56 2.21 -8.61
N GLY A 28 -2.19 3.20 -7.80
CA GLY A 28 -3.09 4.26 -7.39
C GLY A 28 -2.48 5.18 -6.35
N ASN A 29 -3.28 6.12 -5.86
CA ASN A 29 -2.89 7.05 -4.83
C ASN A 29 -3.19 6.45 -3.46
N VAL A 30 -2.17 6.32 -2.61
CA VAL A 30 -2.27 5.71 -1.27
C VAL A 30 -3.16 6.50 -0.29
N LEU A 31 -3.51 7.74 -0.62
CA LEU A 31 -4.51 8.52 0.12
C LEU A 31 -5.94 8.04 -0.15
N TYR A 32 -6.17 7.33 -1.25
CA TYR A 32 -7.49 6.90 -1.71
C TYR A 32 -7.51 5.38 -1.91
N LEU A 33 -7.95 4.67 -0.87
CA LEU A 33 -8.08 3.20 -0.87
C LEU A 33 -9.53 2.75 -1.10
N ASN A 34 -10.34 3.61 -1.73
CA ASN A 34 -11.78 3.44 -1.93
C ASN A 34 -12.19 2.21 -2.76
N ARG A 35 -11.29 1.68 -3.58
CA ARG A 35 -11.50 0.41 -4.31
C ARG A 35 -11.48 -0.84 -3.42
N TYR A 36 -11.08 -0.68 -2.16
CA TYR A 36 -11.05 -1.75 -1.19
C TYR A 36 -12.16 -1.51 -0.17
N GLU A 37 -12.91 -2.58 0.10
CA GLU A 37 -13.96 -2.58 1.11
C GLU A 37 -13.36 -2.42 2.51
N ASP A 38 -14.20 -1.97 3.45
CA ASP A 38 -13.84 -1.86 4.85
C ASP A 38 -13.51 -3.25 5.40
N LYS A 39 -12.55 -3.35 6.31
CA LYS A 39 -12.20 -4.61 6.99
C LYS A 39 -11.85 -5.76 6.02
N THR A 40 -11.17 -5.45 4.92
CA THR A 40 -10.74 -6.44 3.92
C THR A 40 -9.46 -7.16 4.34
N PHE A 41 -8.48 -6.44 4.89
CA PHE A 41 -7.13 -6.95 5.08
C PHE A 41 -6.82 -7.25 6.56
N ASP A 42 -6.10 -8.33 6.81
CA ASP A 42 -5.56 -8.67 8.13
C ASP A 42 -4.26 -7.90 8.44
N LEU A 43 -3.51 -7.54 7.39
CA LEU A 43 -2.22 -6.87 7.49
C LEU A 43 -2.06 -5.83 6.38
N ALA A 44 -1.60 -4.63 6.75
CA ALA A 44 -1.14 -3.60 5.84
C ALA A 44 0.32 -3.26 6.16
N ILE A 45 1.11 -3.01 5.12
CA ILE A 45 2.54 -2.74 5.25
C ILE A 45 2.88 -1.45 4.50
N ASN A 46 3.50 -0.50 5.18
CA ASN A 46 4.06 0.72 4.60
C ASN A 46 5.56 0.78 4.93
N MET A 47 6.39 0.43 3.94
CA MET A 47 7.85 0.36 4.07
C MET A 47 8.47 1.58 3.39
N GLY A 48 8.67 2.65 4.14
CA GLY A 48 9.34 3.86 3.66
C GLY A 48 8.47 4.84 2.86
N CYS A 49 7.15 4.65 2.74
CA CYS A 49 6.31 5.61 2.01
C CYS A 49 5.74 6.71 2.89
N LEU A 50 5.55 6.45 4.19
CA LEU A 50 4.86 7.40 5.09
C LEU A 50 5.60 8.75 5.21
N HIS A 51 6.93 8.73 5.25
CA HIS A 51 7.74 9.95 5.37
C HIS A 51 7.74 10.80 4.10
N MET A 52 7.47 10.20 2.93
CA MET A 52 7.36 10.91 1.65
C MET A 52 6.05 11.71 1.51
N ILE A 53 5.08 11.50 2.40
CA ILE A 53 3.82 12.26 2.41
C ILE A 53 4.06 13.55 3.21
N ASN A 54 4.27 14.65 2.49
CA ASN A 54 4.74 15.92 3.07
C ASN A 54 3.75 16.59 4.01
N LYS A 55 2.44 16.58 3.69
CA LYS A 55 1.43 17.29 4.48
C LYS A 55 0.90 16.41 5.62
N ASN A 56 0.78 16.99 6.81
CA ASN A 56 0.16 16.33 7.97
C ASN A 56 -1.28 15.85 7.69
N SER A 57 -2.07 16.66 6.96
CA SER A 57 -3.43 16.31 6.54
C SER A 57 -3.45 15.02 5.71
N ASP A 58 -2.49 14.89 4.80
CA ASP A 58 -2.42 13.77 3.87
C ASP A 58 -1.92 12.51 4.61
N ARG A 59 -0.99 12.68 5.56
CA ARG A 59 -0.59 11.59 6.46
C ARG A 59 -1.78 11.07 7.27
N LEU A 60 -2.57 11.96 7.88
CA LEU A 60 -3.77 11.58 8.63
C LEU A 60 -4.79 10.87 7.73
N CYS A 61 -5.06 11.41 6.54
CA CYS A 61 -5.95 10.79 5.56
C CYS A 61 -5.50 9.38 5.16
N HIS A 62 -4.20 9.18 4.95
CA HIS A 62 -3.63 7.86 4.67
C HIS A 62 -3.86 6.89 5.82
N LEU A 63 -3.54 7.29 7.06
CA LEU A 63 -3.72 6.44 8.25
C LEU A 63 -5.18 6.06 8.47
N GLN A 64 -6.12 7.00 8.25
CA GLN A 64 -7.55 6.74 8.34
C GLN A 64 -8.00 5.72 7.28
N ASN A 65 -7.53 5.86 6.04
CA ASN A 65 -7.85 4.91 4.97
C ASN A 65 -7.29 3.52 5.24
N VAL A 66 -6.06 3.42 5.76
CA VAL A 66 -5.45 2.15 6.14
C VAL A 66 -6.25 1.50 7.29
N SER A 67 -6.58 2.26 8.32
CA SER A 67 -7.39 1.77 9.44
C SER A 67 -8.77 1.27 8.98
N ARG A 68 -9.38 1.92 7.99
CA ARG A 68 -10.69 1.53 7.44
C ARG A 68 -10.64 0.17 6.75
N ILE A 69 -9.62 -0.07 5.91
CA ILE A 69 -9.51 -1.31 5.13
C ILE A 69 -8.97 -2.49 5.96
N LEU A 70 -8.45 -2.23 7.15
CA LEU A 70 -8.01 -3.27 8.08
C LEU A 70 -9.18 -3.84 8.87
N LYS A 71 -9.17 -5.15 9.08
CA LYS A 71 -10.11 -5.83 9.98
C LYS A 71 -9.91 -5.35 11.43
N THR A 72 -10.93 -5.54 12.26
CA THR A 72 -10.77 -5.37 13.71
C THR A 72 -9.68 -6.32 14.22
N GLY A 73 -8.65 -5.77 14.87
CA GLY A 73 -7.48 -6.55 15.31
C GLY A 73 -6.43 -6.80 14.23
N GLY A 74 -6.62 -6.27 13.01
CA GLY A 74 -5.61 -6.28 11.96
C GLY A 74 -4.43 -5.38 12.29
N TYR A 75 -3.29 -5.64 11.64
CA TYR A 75 -2.03 -4.97 11.93
C TYR A 75 -1.66 -3.99 10.82
N PHE A 76 -1.12 -2.84 11.23
CA PHE A 76 -0.44 -1.93 10.32
C PHE A 76 1.04 -1.85 10.68
N LEU A 77 1.89 -2.41 9.83
CA LEU A 77 3.34 -2.33 9.98
C LEU A 77 3.87 -1.13 9.21
N VAL A 78 4.49 -0.22 9.94
CA VAL A 78 5.16 0.95 9.36
C VAL A 78 6.64 0.82 9.64
N ASP A 79 7.42 0.89 8.58
CA ASP A 79 8.86 1.06 8.67
C ASP A 79 9.28 2.33 7.92
N HIS A 80 10.37 2.92 8.39
CA HIS A 80 11.00 4.05 7.74
C HIS A 80 12.51 3.83 7.73
N CYS A 81 13.12 3.79 6.54
CA CYS A 81 14.55 3.99 6.46
C CYS A 81 14.82 5.43 6.89
N LYS A 82 15.37 5.59 8.10
CA LYS A 82 16.01 6.83 8.51
C LYS A 82 17.20 7.04 7.58
N SER A 83 17.21 8.12 6.80
CA SER A 83 18.46 8.62 6.24
C SER A 83 19.24 9.27 7.38
N GLU A 84 20.46 8.78 7.62
CA GLU A 84 21.50 9.56 8.30
C GLU A 84 21.76 10.88 7.57
#